data_AF-A0AAF0R885-F1
#
_entry.id   AF-A0AAF0R885-F1
#
_cell.length_a   1.000
_cell.length_b   1.000
_cell.length_c   1.000
_cell.angle_alpha   90.00
_cell.angle_beta   90.00
_cell.angle_gamma   90.00
#
_symmetry.space_group_name_H-M   'P 1'
#
loop_
_entity.id
_entity.type
_entity.pdbx_description
1 polymer ?
#
loop_
_entity_poly.entity_id
_entity_poly.type
_entity_poly.pdbx_seq_one_letter_code
_entity_poly.pdbx_strand_id
1 'polypeptide(L)'
;MSRRPRGRPAGSKNKPKPPIIINRDSANALRTHIIEIADGCDVMESVSNFSRRRQRGVCIMSGTGNVTNVNLKQPASSGEIVTLHGRFEILSLSGSFLPPPAPPAASGLTIYLAGGQGQVVGGSVVGALMASGPVVIMGASFSNAAYERLPLEEDDPNNHPLPMLGGPLGSPGGQQQQLLGGDPSMFHGTPPPNLLNSSMQLPHEGYWSTGRPPF
;
A
#
# COMPACT_ATOMS: atom_id res chain seq x y z
N MET A 1 1.91 55.93 -63.85
CA MET A 1 1.19 55.04 -62.92
C MET A 1 2.21 54.10 -62.27
N SER A 2 2.57 54.32 -61.00
CA SER A 2 3.50 53.43 -60.28
C SER A 2 2.70 52.50 -59.36
N ARG A 3 2.78 51.19 -59.59
CA ARG A 3 2.11 50.19 -58.75
C ARG A 3 2.98 49.92 -57.53
N ARG A 4 2.47 50.23 -56.34
CA ARG A 4 3.09 49.82 -55.07
C ARG A 4 3.17 48.29 -55.03
N PRO A 5 4.31 47.69 -54.65
CA PRO A 5 4.41 46.25 -54.50
C PRO A 5 3.49 45.84 -53.35
N ARG A 6 2.39 45.16 -53.68
CA ARG A 6 1.58 44.46 -52.69
C ARG A 6 2.31 43.17 -52.34
N GLY A 7 2.93 43.15 -51.16
CA GLY A 7 3.62 41.99 -50.65
C GLY A 7 4.16 42.24 -49.24
N ARG A 8 4.31 41.17 -48.48
CA ARG A 8 4.87 41.19 -47.12
C ARG A 8 6.29 41.80 -47.17
N PRO A 9 6.67 42.67 -46.22
CA PRO A 9 8.00 43.31 -46.22
C PRO A 9 9.11 42.27 -46.38
N ALA A 10 10.10 42.56 -47.23
CA ALA A 10 11.28 41.73 -47.39
C ALA A 10 12.02 41.67 -46.05
N GLY A 11 11.88 40.56 -45.33
CA GLY A 11 12.40 40.44 -43.96
C GLY A 11 11.57 39.58 -43.04
N SER A 12 10.36 39.18 -43.41
CA SER A 12 9.58 38.21 -42.62
C SER A 12 10.08 36.77 -42.81
N LYS A 13 11.36 36.55 -42.52
CA LYS A 13 11.87 35.22 -42.25
C LYS A 13 11.19 34.80 -40.95
N ASN A 14 10.26 33.83 -41.02
CA ASN A 14 9.95 33.00 -39.87
C ASN A 14 11.30 32.40 -39.45
N LYS A 15 12.01 33.08 -38.55
CA LYS A 15 13.15 32.48 -37.89
C LYS A 15 12.54 31.26 -37.18
N PRO A 16 12.98 30.03 -37.48
CA PRO A 16 12.55 28.89 -36.70
C PRO A 16 12.78 29.27 -35.25
N LYS A 17 11.75 29.16 -34.40
CA LYS A 17 11.96 29.35 -32.96
C LYS A 17 13.14 28.44 -32.60
N PRO A 18 14.19 28.96 -31.96
CA PRO A 18 15.31 28.11 -31.56
C PRO A 18 14.73 26.92 -30.79
N PRO A 19 15.18 25.68 -31.08
CA PRO A 19 14.66 24.53 -30.38
C PRO A 19 14.82 24.77 -28.89
N ILE A 20 13.75 24.56 -28.13
CA ILE A 20 13.81 24.62 -26.67
C ILE A 20 14.60 23.38 -26.25
N ILE A 21 15.91 23.53 -26.10
CA ILE A 21 16.78 22.47 -25.60
C ILE A 21 16.62 22.48 -24.08
N ILE A 22 15.84 21.54 -23.55
CA ILE A 22 15.70 21.34 -22.10
C ILE A 22 17.00 20.65 -21.62
N ASN A 23 18.04 21.44 -21.35
CA ASN A 23 19.33 20.96 -20.84
C ASN A 23 19.35 20.75 -19.32
N ARG A 24 18.20 20.88 -18.65
CA ARG A 24 18.07 20.72 -17.20
C ARG A 24 17.14 19.55 -16.92
N ASP A 25 17.63 18.57 -16.18
CA ASP A 25 16.76 17.63 -15.49
C ASP A 25 15.73 18.45 -14.70
N SER A 26 14.45 18.16 -14.91
CA SER A 26 13.40 18.77 -14.11
C SER A 26 13.62 18.35 -12.66
N ALA A 27 13.40 19.26 -11.70
CA ALA A 27 13.57 18.95 -10.28
C ALA A 27 12.78 17.69 -9.87
N ASN A 28 11.67 17.43 -10.57
CA ASN A 28 10.74 16.33 -10.37
C ASN A 28 10.99 15.13 -11.29
N ALA A 29 12.08 15.10 -12.04
CA ALA A 29 12.42 13.94 -12.87
C ALA A 29 12.61 12.69 -12.01
N LEU A 30 12.08 11.57 -12.49
CA LEU A 30 12.38 10.26 -11.93
C LEU A 30 13.83 9.91 -12.26
N ARG A 31 14.57 9.44 -11.24
CA ARG A 31 15.94 8.94 -11.42
C ARG A 31 15.98 7.47 -11.12
N THR A 32 16.39 6.67 -12.09
CA THR A 32 16.61 5.23 -11.92
C THR A 32 17.85 4.97 -11.06
N HIS A 33 17.77 3.97 -10.21
CA HIS A 33 18.85 3.49 -9.36
C HIS A 33 18.96 1.98 -9.48
N ILE A 34 20.21 1.52 -9.54
CA ILE A 34 20.59 0.14 -9.23
C ILE A 34 21.26 0.23 -7.87
N ILE A 35 20.69 -0.45 -6.88
CA ILE A 35 21.14 -0.40 -5.49
C ILE A 35 21.62 -1.81 -5.13
N GLU A 36 22.90 -1.92 -4.83
CA GLU A 36 23.51 -3.16 -4.34
C GLU A 36 23.59 -3.13 -2.81
N ILE A 37 23.16 -4.21 -2.18
CA ILE A 37 23.13 -4.40 -0.74
C ILE A 37 24.00 -5.61 -0.42
N ALA A 38 24.97 -5.40 0.47
CA ALA A 38 25.93 -6.42 0.85
C ALA A 38 25.28 -7.55 1.67
N ASP A 39 25.96 -8.69 1.73
CA ASP A 39 25.58 -9.81 2.58
C ASP A 39 25.46 -9.40 4.05
N GLY A 40 24.49 -10.00 4.76
CA GLY A 40 24.21 -9.73 6.17
C GLY A 40 23.58 -8.37 6.46
N CYS A 41 23.38 -7.50 5.47
CA CYS A 41 22.73 -6.21 5.66
C CYS A 41 21.20 -6.35 5.65
N ASP A 42 20.50 -5.50 6.41
CA ASP A 42 19.05 -5.37 6.33
C ASP A 42 18.66 -4.53 5.10
N VAL A 43 17.92 -5.17 4.20
CA VAL A 43 17.42 -4.55 2.96
C VAL A 43 16.47 -3.39 3.25
N MET A 44 15.55 -3.56 4.20
CA MET A 44 14.56 -2.53 4.57
C MET A 44 15.27 -1.28 5.10
N GLU A 45 16.21 -1.49 6.03
CA GLU A 45 16.98 -0.40 6.62
C GLU A 45 17.88 0.30 5.59
N SER A 46 18.54 -0.46 4.72
CA SER A 46 19.44 0.09 3.70
C SER A 46 18.72 1.04 2.74
N VAL A 47 17.54 0.64 2.24
CA VAL A 47 16.75 1.47 1.32
C VAL A 47 16.12 2.66 2.06
N SER A 48 15.64 2.47 3.30
CA SER A 48 15.15 3.56 4.14
C SER A 48 16.23 4.61 4.41
N ASN A 49 17.46 4.17 4.70
CA ASN A 49 18.63 5.05 4.87
C ASN A 49 18.96 5.80 3.59
N PHE A 50 18.92 5.14 2.43
CA PHE A 50 19.14 5.78 1.14
C PHE A 50 18.10 6.89 0.87
N SER A 51 16.81 6.59 1.10
CA SER A 51 15.69 7.54 0.96
C SER A 51 15.86 8.77 1.88
N ARG A 52 16.14 8.53 3.17
CA ARG A 52 16.36 9.59 4.17
C ARG A 52 17.58 10.46 3.89
N ARG A 53 18.73 9.86 3.54
CA ARG A 53 19.97 10.62 3.27
C ARG A 53 19.85 11.52 2.05
N ARG A 54 19.06 11.11 1.06
CA ARG A 54 18.85 11.89 -0.17
C ARG A 54 17.62 12.79 -0.14
N GLN A 55 16.80 12.71 0.91
CA GLN A 55 15.52 13.44 1.02
C GLN A 55 14.65 13.22 -0.23
N ARG A 56 14.57 11.96 -0.69
CA ARG A 56 13.80 11.56 -1.89
C ARG A 56 13.05 10.27 -1.64
N GLY A 57 11.81 10.21 -2.11
CA GLY A 57 11.04 8.97 -2.15
C GLY A 57 11.70 7.97 -3.11
N VAL A 58 11.57 6.68 -2.81
CA VAL A 58 12.06 5.58 -3.65
C VAL A 58 10.93 4.61 -3.91
N CYS A 59 10.67 4.31 -5.17
CA CYS A 59 9.81 3.23 -5.61
C CYS A 59 10.69 2.05 -6.04
N ILE A 60 10.45 0.89 -5.45
CA ILE A 60 11.14 -0.36 -5.74
C ILE A 60 10.34 -1.10 -6.81
N MET A 61 10.98 -1.37 -7.94
CA MET A 61 10.36 -1.98 -9.11
C MET A 61 10.67 -3.48 -9.19
N SER A 62 11.88 -3.86 -8.80
CA SER A 62 12.29 -5.25 -8.68
C SER A 62 13.48 -5.39 -7.73
N GLY A 63 13.72 -6.63 -7.29
CA GLY A 63 14.89 -7.01 -6.52
C GLY A 63 15.26 -8.46 -6.82
N THR A 64 16.55 -8.75 -6.79
CA THR A 64 17.11 -10.09 -7.01
C THR A 64 18.18 -10.38 -5.97
N GLY A 65 18.38 -11.65 -5.66
CA GLY A 65 19.31 -12.09 -4.63
C GLY A 65 18.62 -13.03 -3.64
N ASN A 66 19.22 -13.19 -2.47
CA ASN A 66 18.74 -14.14 -1.48
C ASN A 66 18.62 -13.49 -0.11
N VAL A 67 17.68 -13.98 0.68
CA VAL A 67 17.37 -13.50 2.03
C VAL A 67 17.23 -14.67 2.98
N THR A 68 17.34 -14.41 4.28
CA THR A 68 17.21 -15.43 5.31
C THR A 68 16.27 -15.00 6.44
N ASN A 69 15.58 -15.97 7.05
CA ASN A 69 14.73 -15.78 8.24
C ASN A 69 13.72 -14.63 8.08
N VAL A 70 12.82 -14.77 7.11
CA VAL A 70 11.91 -13.69 6.69
C VAL A 70 10.61 -13.74 7.46
N ASN A 71 10.15 -12.60 7.95
CA ASN A 71 8.80 -12.46 8.55
C ASN A 71 7.86 -11.82 7.54
N LEU A 72 6.74 -12.48 7.26
CA LEU A 72 5.74 -12.02 6.30
C LEU A 72 4.37 -11.89 6.94
N LYS A 73 3.69 -10.79 6.65
CA LYS A 73 2.24 -10.67 6.84
C LYS A 73 1.55 -11.13 5.55
N GLN A 74 0.84 -12.24 5.60
CA GLN A 74 0.17 -12.80 4.42
C GLN A 74 -1.22 -12.20 4.24
N PRO A 75 -1.61 -11.72 3.04
CA PRO A 75 -2.93 -11.15 2.79
C PRO A 75 -4.10 -12.09 3.10
N ALA A 76 -3.89 -13.41 2.93
CA ALA A 76 -4.91 -14.43 3.17
C ALA A 76 -5.01 -14.90 4.63
N SER A 77 -4.11 -14.44 5.51
CA SER A 77 -4.14 -14.72 6.94
C SER A 77 -4.80 -13.54 7.66
N SER A 78 -5.47 -13.78 8.79
CA SER A 78 -6.17 -12.76 9.61
C SER A 78 -5.21 -11.78 10.32
N GLY A 79 -4.29 -11.19 9.57
CA GLY A 79 -3.22 -10.32 10.06
C GLY A 79 -2.04 -11.05 10.70
N GLU A 80 -1.98 -12.37 10.59
CA GLU A 80 -0.93 -13.19 11.20
C GLU A 80 0.43 -12.95 10.53
N ILE A 81 1.48 -12.94 11.35
CA ILE A 81 2.86 -12.84 10.90
C ILE A 81 3.42 -14.26 10.86
N VAL A 82 3.82 -14.72 9.68
CA VAL A 82 4.47 -16.00 9.46
C VAL A 82 5.98 -15.80 9.41
N THR A 83 6.71 -16.52 10.26
CA THR A 83 8.18 -16.55 10.22
C THR A 83 8.66 -17.72 9.38
N LEU A 84 9.35 -17.42 8.29
CA LEU A 84 9.95 -18.39 7.38
C LEU A 84 11.44 -18.54 7.71
N HIS A 85 11.81 -19.67 8.28
CA HIS A 85 13.20 -19.98 8.61
C HIS A 85 13.94 -20.59 7.42
N GLY A 86 15.21 -20.24 7.29
CA GLY A 86 16.09 -20.71 6.21
C GLY A 86 16.36 -19.63 5.15
N ARG A 87 16.96 -20.06 4.04
CA ARG A 87 17.39 -19.20 2.94
C ARG A 87 16.42 -19.28 1.78
N PHE A 88 16.06 -18.12 1.24
CA PHE A 88 15.09 -17.99 0.16
C PHE A 88 15.64 -17.15 -0.99
N GLU A 89 15.21 -17.44 -2.20
CA GLU A 89 15.48 -16.62 -3.38
C GLU A 89 14.38 -15.59 -3.60
N ILE A 90 14.77 -14.35 -3.87
CA ILE A 90 13.84 -13.28 -4.22
C ILE A 90 13.37 -13.50 -5.66
N LEU A 91 12.09 -13.79 -5.83
CA LEU A 91 11.45 -13.85 -7.15
C LEU A 91 10.92 -12.49 -7.59
N SER A 92 10.38 -11.73 -6.63
CA SER A 92 9.87 -10.39 -6.85
C SER A 92 9.95 -9.57 -5.58
N LEU A 93 10.28 -8.29 -5.73
CA LEU A 93 10.36 -7.32 -4.65
C LEU A 93 9.83 -5.99 -5.16
N SER A 94 8.79 -5.47 -4.50
CA SER A 94 8.16 -4.20 -4.85
C SER A 94 7.79 -3.44 -3.59
N GLY A 95 7.71 -2.12 -3.69
CA GLY A 95 7.28 -1.29 -2.56
C GLY A 95 7.82 0.12 -2.66
N SER A 96 7.73 0.85 -1.56
CA SER A 96 8.16 2.25 -1.52
C SER A 96 8.78 2.62 -0.18
N PHE A 97 9.65 3.63 -0.21
CA PHE A 97 10.23 4.23 0.98
C PHE A 97 10.18 5.75 0.85
N LEU A 98 9.51 6.40 1.81
CA LEU A 98 9.38 7.84 1.87
C LEU A 98 10.18 8.40 3.06
N PRO A 99 10.96 9.48 2.87
CA PRO A 99 11.60 10.15 3.99
C PRO A 99 10.56 10.88 4.86
N PRO A 100 10.89 11.21 6.12
CA PRO A 100 10.08 12.13 6.93
C PRO A 100 9.78 13.42 6.15
N PRO A 101 8.56 14.00 6.27
CA PRO A 101 7.54 13.77 7.30
C PRO A 101 6.55 12.63 7.02
N ALA A 102 6.72 11.85 5.95
CA ALA A 102 5.81 10.75 5.65
C ALA A 102 5.74 9.73 6.81
N PRO A 103 4.55 9.19 7.14
CA PRO A 103 4.42 8.21 8.21
C PRO A 103 5.15 6.91 7.85
N PRO A 104 5.68 6.16 8.83
CA PRO A 104 6.35 4.88 8.57
C PRO A 104 5.49 3.87 7.79
N ALA A 105 4.17 3.90 7.99
CA ALA A 105 3.21 3.05 7.28
C ALA A 105 3.17 3.28 5.75
N ALA A 106 3.68 4.42 5.26
CA ALA A 106 3.82 4.69 3.82
C ALA A 106 5.05 4.00 3.21
N SER A 107 5.91 3.42 4.05
CA SER A 107 7.09 2.67 3.63
C SER A 107 6.90 1.18 3.90
N GLY A 108 7.22 0.34 2.92
CA GLY A 108 7.02 -1.09 3.02
C GLY A 108 7.49 -1.83 1.77
N LEU A 109 7.72 -3.13 1.92
CA LEU A 109 8.02 -4.04 0.83
C LEU A 109 7.00 -5.18 0.80
N THR A 110 6.60 -5.55 -0.40
CA THR A 110 5.95 -6.81 -0.72
C THR A 110 6.95 -7.68 -1.45
N ILE A 111 7.05 -8.94 -1.06
CA ILE A 111 8.06 -9.87 -1.57
C ILE A 111 7.41 -11.20 -1.93
N TYR A 112 7.94 -11.84 -2.97
CA TYR A 112 7.70 -13.24 -3.29
C TYR A 112 9.03 -13.99 -3.28
N LEU A 113 9.02 -15.14 -2.62
CA LEU A 113 10.20 -15.93 -2.27
C LEU A 113 10.05 -17.36 -2.75
N ALA A 114 11.11 -17.92 -3.33
CA ALA A 114 11.23 -19.36 -3.58
C ALA A 114 12.02 -20.06 -2.46
N GLY A 115 11.48 -21.17 -1.97
CA GLY A 115 12.18 -22.12 -1.11
C GLY A 115 12.81 -23.27 -1.90
N GLY A 116 13.65 -24.07 -1.25
CA GLY A 116 14.42 -25.14 -1.89
C GLY A 116 13.62 -26.32 -2.46
N GLN A 117 12.32 -26.43 -2.17
CA GLN A 117 11.45 -27.51 -2.68
C GLN A 117 10.47 -27.00 -3.77
N GLY A 118 10.76 -25.84 -4.37
CA GLY A 118 9.89 -25.24 -5.39
C GLY A 118 8.64 -24.58 -4.82
N GLN A 119 8.52 -24.45 -3.50
CA GLN A 119 7.46 -23.67 -2.88
C GLN A 119 7.67 -22.18 -3.09
N VAL A 120 6.58 -21.45 -3.32
CA VAL A 120 6.58 -19.99 -3.42
C VAL A 120 5.73 -19.42 -2.29
N VAL A 121 6.27 -18.44 -1.58
CA VAL A 121 5.60 -17.77 -0.47
C VAL A 121 5.73 -16.27 -0.66
N GLY A 122 4.68 -15.51 -0.37
CA GLY A 122 4.70 -14.06 -0.52
C GLY A 122 3.83 -13.34 0.48
N GLY A 123 4.10 -12.05 0.63
CA GLY A 123 3.41 -11.17 1.56
C GLY A 123 4.15 -9.86 1.79
N SER A 124 3.63 -9.05 2.70
CA SER A 124 4.30 -7.84 3.15
C SER A 124 5.41 -8.19 4.14
N VAL A 125 6.59 -7.64 3.94
CA VAL A 125 7.74 -7.82 4.83
C VAL A 125 7.46 -7.12 6.15
N VAL A 126 7.70 -7.83 7.25
CA VAL A 126 7.61 -7.28 8.61
C VAL A 126 8.97 -7.33 9.27
N GLY A 127 9.42 -6.20 9.84
CA GLY A 127 10.73 -6.11 10.47
C GLY A 127 11.89 -6.19 9.47
N ALA A 128 13.00 -6.78 9.91
CA ALA A 128 14.24 -6.85 9.12
C ALA A 128 14.12 -7.87 7.98
N LEU A 129 14.69 -7.51 6.82
CA LEU A 129 14.86 -8.41 5.68
C LEU A 129 16.35 -8.62 5.44
N MET A 130 16.90 -9.65 6.06
CA MET A 130 18.35 -9.88 6.08
C MET A 130 18.83 -10.54 4.78
N ALA A 131 19.78 -9.90 4.11
CA ALA A 131 20.43 -10.43 2.91
C ALA A 131 21.29 -11.67 3.24
N SER A 132 21.27 -12.66 2.35
CA SER A 132 22.07 -13.89 2.39
C SER A 132 22.87 -14.05 1.09
N GLY A 133 23.83 -13.15 0.92
CA GLY A 133 24.51 -12.83 -0.32
C GLY A 133 24.12 -11.45 -0.86
N PRO A 134 24.75 -10.97 -1.95
CA PRO A 134 24.42 -9.68 -2.56
C PRO A 134 22.96 -9.64 -3.02
N VAL A 135 22.27 -8.55 -2.66
CA VAL A 135 20.93 -8.25 -3.14
C VAL A 135 21.00 -7.01 -4.04
N VAL A 136 20.48 -7.11 -5.25
CA VAL A 136 20.44 -6.01 -6.22
C VAL A 136 19.00 -5.58 -6.44
N ILE A 137 18.75 -4.30 -6.23
CA ILE A 137 17.44 -3.66 -6.32
C ILE A 137 17.43 -2.67 -7.48
N MET A 138 16.37 -2.74 -8.29
CA MET A 138 16.07 -1.70 -9.28
C MET A 138 14.92 -0.84 -8.76
N GLY A 139 15.13 0.47 -8.76
CA GLY A 139 14.12 1.42 -8.30
C GLY A 139 14.22 2.78 -8.97
N ALA A 140 13.20 3.60 -8.75
CA ALA A 140 13.15 4.98 -9.21
C ALA A 140 12.97 5.92 -8.02
N SER A 141 13.77 6.99 -7.94
CA SER A 141 13.62 8.03 -6.93
C SER A 141 12.92 9.25 -7.46
N PHE A 142 12.07 9.85 -6.63
CA PHE A 142 11.30 11.05 -6.92
C PHE A 142 11.42 12.06 -5.78
N SER A 143 11.28 13.34 -6.11
CA SER A 143 11.14 14.42 -5.13
C SER A 143 9.67 14.74 -4.89
N ASN A 144 9.41 15.49 -3.82
CA ASN A 144 8.10 16.05 -3.52
C ASN A 144 6.98 15.00 -3.48
N ALA A 145 7.23 13.89 -2.76
CA ALA A 145 6.23 12.86 -2.52
C ALA A 145 5.07 13.43 -1.70
N ALA A 146 3.86 13.41 -2.26
CA ALA A 146 2.64 13.62 -1.48
C ALA A 146 2.20 12.29 -0.88
N TYR A 147 1.82 12.31 0.40
CA TYR A 147 1.15 11.19 1.05
C TYR A 147 -0.27 11.62 1.37
N GLU A 148 -1.24 10.97 0.73
CA GLU A 148 -2.67 11.23 0.91
C GLU A 148 -3.35 9.94 1.36
N ARG A 149 -4.07 10.01 2.48
CA ARG A 149 -4.88 8.88 2.96
C ARG A 149 -6.28 9.06 2.39
N LEU A 150 -6.60 8.29 1.36
CA LEU A 150 -7.94 8.24 0.79
C LEU A 150 -8.91 7.56 1.78
N PRO A 151 -10.24 7.74 1.65
CA PRO A 151 -11.21 7.08 2.52
C PRO A 151 -10.94 5.57 2.54
N LEU A 152 -10.56 5.07 3.71
CA LEU A 152 -10.46 3.64 3.98
C LEU A 152 -11.74 3.30 4.71
N GLU A 153 -12.48 2.27 4.28
CA GLU A 153 -13.52 1.70 5.13
C GLU A 153 -12.83 1.28 6.44
N GLU A 154 -13.27 1.87 7.54
CA GLU A 154 -12.77 1.50 8.86
C GLU A 154 -13.37 0.11 9.15
N ASP A 155 -12.54 -0.93 9.14
CA ASP A 155 -12.88 -2.20 9.80
C ASP A 155 -13.00 -1.92 11.30
N ASP A 156 -14.11 -1.31 11.70
CA ASP A 156 -14.48 -1.04 13.07
C ASP A 156 -15.48 -2.13 13.51
N PRO A 157 -15.01 -3.23 14.13
CA PRO A 157 -15.91 -4.29 14.59
C PRO A 157 -16.82 -3.86 15.75
N ASN A 158 -16.79 -2.59 16.18
CA ASN A 158 -17.55 -2.10 17.34
C ASN A 158 -18.62 -1.04 17.04
N ASN A 159 -18.83 -0.63 15.78
CA ASN A 159 -19.88 0.36 15.49
C ASN A 159 -21.24 -0.29 15.22
N HIS A 160 -21.81 -0.95 16.23
CA HIS A 160 -23.25 -1.17 16.28
C HIS A 160 -23.90 0.12 16.82
N PRO A 161 -24.69 0.87 16.02
CA PRO A 161 -25.45 1.98 16.56
C PRO A 161 -26.49 1.42 17.54
N LEU A 162 -26.29 1.68 18.82
CA LEU A 162 -27.31 1.49 19.86
C LEU A 162 -28.55 2.31 19.47
N PRO A 163 -29.78 1.75 19.51
CA PRO A 163 -30.98 2.53 19.29
C PRO A 163 -31.16 3.50 20.46
N MET A 164 -30.87 4.79 20.23
CA MET A 164 -31.17 5.88 21.15
C MET A 164 -32.69 5.98 21.32
N LEU A 165 -33.20 5.50 22.46
CA LEU A 165 -34.54 5.77 22.93
C LEU A 165 -34.59 7.22 23.46
N GLY A 166 -35.45 8.04 22.87
CA GLY A 166 -35.59 9.46 23.22
C GLY A 166 -36.22 9.71 24.60
N GLY A 167 -35.84 10.84 25.21
CA GLY A 167 -36.50 11.40 26.39
C GLY A 167 -35.97 12.81 26.71
N PRO A 168 -36.81 13.84 26.91
CA PRO A 168 -36.36 15.22 27.03
C PRO A 168 -35.99 15.67 28.45
N LEU A 169 -35.23 16.76 28.44
CA LEU A 169 -34.73 17.64 29.49
C LEU A 169 -35.80 18.15 30.47
N GLY A 170 -35.52 18.17 31.79
CA GLY A 170 -36.35 18.87 32.79
C GLY A 170 -35.86 18.79 34.25
N SER A 171 -35.30 19.90 34.73
CA SER A 171 -35.02 20.47 36.08
C SER A 171 -35.21 19.72 37.42
N PRO A 172 -34.47 20.12 38.48
CA PRO A 172 -34.45 19.46 39.79
C PRO A 172 -35.45 20.07 40.80
N GLY A 173 -36.02 19.22 41.68
CA GLY A 173 -36.74 19.69 42.87
C GLY A 173 -37.43 18.57 43.68
N GLY A 174 -37.27 18.61 45.01
CA GLY A 174 -38.29 18.17 45.97
C GLY A 174 -38.16 16.77 46.62
N GLN A 175 -37.56 16.76 47.81
CA GLN A 175 -37.93 16.06 49.07
C GLN A 175 -38.75 14.73 49.08
N GLN A 176 -38.29 13.83 49.97
CA GLN A 176 -39.06 13.05 50.97
C GLN A 176 -39.26 11.51 50.78
N GLN A 177 -38.48 10.75 51.57
CA GLN A 177 -38.88 9.71 52.57
C GLN A 177 -39.44 8.31 52.18
N GLN A 178 -38.67 7.30 52.61
CA GLN A 178 -39.03 6.01 53.26
C GLN A 178 -39.58 4.78 52.49
N LEU A 179 -38.85 3.67 52.77
CA LEU A 179 -39.29 2.31 53.18
C LEU A 179 -39.56 1.19 52.13
N LEU A 180 -38.80 0.10 52.36
CA LEU A 180 -39.14 -1.34 52.30
C LEU A 180 -39.29 -2.06 50.93
N GLY A 181 -38.43 -3.07 50.74
CA GLY A 181 -38.91 -4.44 50.49
C GLY A 181 -38.39 -5.19 49.25
N GLY A 182 -37.65 -6.28 49.49
CA GLY A 182 -37.88 -7.57 48.80
C GLY A 182 -37.05 -7.90 47.55
N ASP A 183 -36.02 -8.74 47.72
CA ASP A 183 -35.57 -9.78 46.77
C ASP A 183 -36.59 -10.97 46.81
N PRO A 184 -36.58 -12.05 45.97
CA PRO A 184 -35.68 -12.39 44.88
C PRO A 184 -36.27 -13.11 43.63
N SER A 185 -35.38 -13.31 42.64
CA SER A 185 -35.20 -14.51 41.78
C SER A 185 -36.01 -14.72 40.48
N MET A 186 -35.28 -15.38 39.56
CA MET A 186 -35.70 -16.20 38.40
C MET A 186 -35.78 -15.51 37.02
N PHE A 187 -34.78 -15.74 36.16
CA PHE A 187 -34.99 -16.64 35.01
C PHE A 187 -33.66 -17.12 34.40
N HIS A 188 -33.65 -18.40 34.08
CA HIS A 188 -32.60 -19.22 33.49
C HIS A 188 -32.96 -19.42 32.01
N GLY A 189 -32.05 -19.33 31.04
CA GLY A 189 -32.41 -19.66 29.65
C GLY A 189 -31.40 -19.34 28.55
N THR A 190 -30.52 -20.30 28.27
CA THR A 190 -30.07 -20.83 26.95
C THR A 190 -29.81 -19.89 25.74
N PRO A 191 -28.69 -20.05 25.01
CA PRO A 191 -28.47 -19.42 23.71
C PRO A 191 -29.16 -20.19 22.55
N PRO A 192 -29.62 -19.51 21.48
CA PRO A 192 -30.16 -20.16 20.29
C PRO A 192 -29.05 -20.61 19.30
N PRO A 193 -29.36 -21.56 18.39
CA PRO A 193 -28.39 -22.45 17.75
C PRO A 193 -27.88 -21.98 16.38
N ASN A 194 -26.71 -22.53 16.02
CA ASN A 194 -26.14 -22.54 14.67
C ASN A 194 -27.13 -23.07 13.63
N LEU A 195 -27.29 -22.34 12.53
CA LEU A 195 -27.86 -22.82 11.27
C LEU A 195 -26.74 -22.96 10.23
N LEU A 196 -26.26 -24.19 10.03
CA LEU A 196 -25.79 -24.62 8.72
C LEU A 196 -27.03 -24.75 7.82
N ASN A 197 -27.05 -24.09 6.66
CA ASN A 197 -27.19 -24.83 5.40
C ASN A 197 -26.84 -23.96 4.19
N SER A 198 -25.99 -24.56 3.38
CA SER A 198 -25.53 -24.19 2.06
C SER A 198 -26.67 -24.21 1.05
N SER A 199 -26.92 -23.08 0.39
CA SER A 199 -27.59 -23.06 -0.92
C SER A 199 -27.44 -21.69 -1.58
N MET A 200 -26.29 -21.43 -2.21
CA MET A 200 -26.20 -20.47 -3.30
C MET A 200 -25.57 -21.17 -4.50
N GLN A 201 -26.47 -21.62 -5.36
CA GLN A 201 -26.23 -22.17 -6.67
C GLN A 201 -25.78 -21.02 -7.58
N LEU A 202 -24.50 -20.99 -7.94
CA LEU A 202 -23.97 -20.08 -8.95
C LEU A 202 -24.37 -20.56 -10.35
N PRO A 203 -24.90 -19.69 -11.23
CA PRO A 203 -25.09 -20.02 -12.64
C PRO A 203 -23.75 -20.26 -13.32
N HIS A 204 -23.71 -21.33 -14.12
CA HIS A 204 -22.56 -21.72 -14.93
C HIS A 204 -22.61 -20.96 -16.27
N GLU A 205 -21.95 -19.81 -16.37
CA GLU A 205 -21.72 -19.13 -17.64
C GLU A 205 -20.23 -18.77 -17.71
N GLY A 206 -19.51 -19.51 -18.57
CA GLY A 206 -18.08 -19.39 -18.78
C GLY A 206 -17.71 -18.11 -19.52
N TYR A 207 -16.98 -17.22 -18.85
CA TYR A 207 -16.60 -15.92 -19.42
C TYR A 207 -15.18 -15.91 -20.06
N TRP A 208 -14.48 -17.03 -20.16
CA TRP A 208 -13.20 -17.06 -20.86
C TRP A 208 -12.99 -18.37 -21.63
N SER A 209 -13.44 -18.41 -22.89
CA SER A 209 -12.80 -19.31 -23.84
C SER A 209 -12.79 -18.72 -25.28
N THR A 210 -11.56 -18.62 -25.78
CA THR A 210 -11.14 -18.67 -27.19
C THR A 210 -11.33 -17.45 -28.10
N GLY A 211 -10.21 -17.00 -28.68
CA GLY A 211 -10.21 -16.20 -29.91
C GLY A 211 -9.00 -15.28 -30.08
N ARG A 212 -7.82 -15.83 -30.41
CA ARG A 212 -6.70 -15.03 -30.94
C ARG A 212 -6.83 -14.98 -32.48
N PRO A 213 -6.90 -13.81 -33.13
CA PRO A 213 -6.88 -13.74 -34.60
C PRO A 213 -5.43 -13.81 -35.14
N PRO A 214 -5.22 -14.33 -36.36
CA PRO A 214 -3.89 -14.48 -36.94
C PRO A 214 -3.51 -13.22 -37.72
N PHE A 215 -2.46 -12.52 -37.29
CA PHE A 215 -1.47 -11.84 -38.13
C PHE A 215 -0.14 -11.83 -37.38
#